data_AF-A0A7C2JZP0-F1
#
_entry.id   AF-A0A7C2JZP0-F1
#
_cell.length_a   1.000
_cell.length_b   1.000
_cell.length_c   1.000
_cell.angle_alpha   90.00
_cell.angle_beta   90.00
_cell.angle_gamma   90.00
#
_symmetry.space_group_name_H-M   'P 1'
#
loop_
_entity.id
_entity.type
_entity.pdbx_description
1 polymer ?
#
loop_
_entity_poly.entity_id
_entity_poly.type
_entity_poly.pdbx_seq_one_letter_code
_entity_poly.pdbx_strand_id
1 'polypeptide(L)'
;MIVHVVAVDRTDVPECPMPGRFRHDVTYFATPAGTLDAPKTLGAHEYWIRAEDAARVLDDGVITIVSPLDSASRTELEITEDQERFLEWLIRHAVQHVRIREAGG
;
A
#
# COMPACT_ATOMS: atom_id res chain seq x y z
N MET A 1 10.11 -13.37 8.19
CA MET A 1 8.70 -13.78 8.07
C MET A 1 8.11 -13.09 6.85
N ILE A 2 7.31 -13.79 6.06
CA ILE A 2 6.60 -13.26 4.87
C ILE A 2 5.16 -12.93 5.28
N VAL A 3 4.60 -11.91 4.64
CA VAL A 3 3.17 -11.58 4.70
C VAL A 3 2.59 -11.66 3.29
N HIS A 4 1.30 -11.92 3.20
CA HIS A 4 0.59 -12.02 1.94
C HIS A 4 -0.39 -10.86 1.83
N VAL A 5 -0.27 -10.08 0.76
CA VAL A 5 -1.22 -9.03 0.42
C VAL A 5 -2.29 -9.63 -0.47
N VAL A 6 -3.54 -9.56 -0.03
CA VAL A 6 -4.70 -10.10 -0.75
C VAL A 6 -5.64 -8.98 -1.14
N ALA A 7 -6.18 -9.04 -2.35
CA ALA A 7 -7.24 -8.13 -2.76
C ALA A 7 -8.55 -8.51 -2.05
N VAL A 8 -9.22 -7.52 -1.45
CA VAL A 8 -10.48 -7.75 -0.71
C VAL A 8 -11.65 -7.86 -1.68
N ASP A 9 -11.70 -6.98 -2.67
CA ASP A 9 -12.83 -6.88 -3.61
C ASP A 9 -12.62 -7.73 -4.88
N ARG A 10 -11.48 -8.42 -5.00
CA ARG A 10 -11.07 -9.21 -6.18
C ARG A 10 -10.46 -10.55 -5.76
N THR A 11 -11.31 -11.52 -5.46
CA THR A 11 -10.88 -12.86 -5.01
C THR A 11 -10.23 -13.71 -6.11
N ASP A 12 -10.31 -13.27 -7.36
CA ASP A 12 -9.70 -13.89 -8.54
C ASP A 12 -8.21 -13.53 -8.73
N VAL A 13 -7.73 -12.51 -8.01
CA VAL A 13 -6.36 -12.02 -8.13
C VAL A 13 -5.43 -12.83 -7.22
N PRO A 14 -4.28 -13.32 -7.72
CA PRO A 14 -3.31 -14.02 -6.89
C PRO A 14 -2.74 -13.08 -5.82
N GLU A 15 -2.48 -13.62 -4.64
CA GLU A 15 -1.85 -12.89 -3.54
C GLU A 15 -0.44 -12.40 -3.90
N CYS A 16 -0.05 -11.25 -3.36
CA CYS A 16 1.29 -10.70 -3.52
C CYS A 16 2.13 -10.99 -2.26
N PRO A 17 3.15 -11.87 -2.35
CA PRO A 17 4.03 -12.16 -1.23
C PRO A 17 4.98 -10.98 -0.98
N MET A 18 5.05 -10.57 0.28
CA MET A 18 5.81 -9.41 0.73
C MET A 18 6.63 -9.72 1.99
N PRO A 19 7.75 -9.03 2.20
CA PRO A 19 8.53 -9.19 3.43
C PRO A 19 7.71 -8.75 4.65
N GLY A 20 7.92 -9.35 5.80
CA GLY A 20 7.11 -9.08 7.00
C GLY A 20 7.17 -7.62 7.50
N ARG A 21 8.21 -6.86 7.14
CA ARG A 21 8.26 -5.41 7.39
C ARG A 21 7.15 -4.63 6.68
N PHE A 22 6.66 -5.16 5.55
CA PHE A 22 5.65 -4.52 4.72
C PHE A 22 4.31 -4.28 5.44
N ARG A 23 4.05 -5.02 6.54
CA ARG A 23 2.90 -4.74 7.42
C ARG A 23 2.87 -3.29 7.93
N HIS A 24 4.04 -2.68 8.05
CA HIS A 24 4.21 -1.28 8.44
C HIS A 24 4.33 -0.39 7.20
N ASP A 25 5.12 -0.82 6.21
CA ASP A 25 5.37 -0.02 5.01
C ASP A 25 4.09 0.26 4.19
N VAL A 26 3.10 -0.63 4.22
CA VAL A 26 1.81 -0.42 3.54
C VAL A 26 1.14 0.91 3.92
N THR A 27 1.38 1.39 5.13
CA THR A 27 0.80 2.65 5.63
C THR A 27 1.30 3.87 4.88
N TYR A 28 2.48 3.80 4.25
CA TYR A 28 3.01 4.88 3.41
C TYR A 28 2.21 5.08 2.12
N PHE A 29 1.48 4.06 1.67
CA PHE A 29 0.66 4.10 0.46
C PHE A 29 -0.84 4.22 0.78
N ALA A 30 -1.23 4.01 2.03
CA ALA A 30 -2.62 3.91 2.42
C ALA A 30 -3.30 5.29 2.45
N THR A 31 -4.46 5.37 1.81
CA THR A 31 -5.39 6.49 1.95
C THR A 31 -6.23 6.30 3.23
N PRO A 32 -6.32 7.31 4.11
CA PRO A 32 -7.15 7.22 5.31
C PRO A 32 -8.61 6.92 4.98
N ALA A 33 -9.25 6.07 5.78
CA ALA A 33 -10.67 5.74 5.64
C ALA A 33 -11.55 7.00 5.65
N GLY A 34 -12.57 7.04 4.79
CA GLY A 34 -13.49 8.16 4.65
C GLY A 34 -12.89 9.42 4.03
N THR A 35 -11.67 9.35 3.50
CA THR A 35 -11.02 10.45 2.77
C THR A 35 -10.97 10.12 1.28
N LEU A 36 -11.19 11.13 0.43
CA LEU A 36 -11.20 10.99 -1.03
C LEU A 36 -12.23 9.94 -1.48
N ASP A 37 -11.80 8.88 -2.13
CA ASP A 37 -12.58 7.73 -2.62
C ASP A 37 -12.49 6.51 -1.68
N ALA A 38 -11.71 6.59 -0.58
CA ALA A 38 -11.59 5.49 0.35
C ALA A 38 -12.92 5.22 1.08
N PRO A 39 -13.29 3.94 1.31
CA PRO A 39 -14.46 3.58 2.10
C PRO A 39 -14.46 4.24 3.48
N LYS A 40 -15.64 4.57 4.01
CA LYS A 40 -15.79 5.16 5.35
C LYS A 40 -15.24 4.28 6.47
N THR A 41 -15.20 2.98 6.24
CA THR A 41 -14.75 1.97 7.19
C THR A 41 -13.90 0.95 6.45
N LEU A 42 -12.73 0.64 7.01
CA LEU A 42 -11.88 -0.46 6.60
C LEU A 42 -11.82 -1.47 7.75
N GLY A 43 -11.76 -2.76 7.43
CA GLY A 43 -11.60 -3.83 8.40
C GLY A 43 -10.19 -3.88 9.01
N ALA A 44 -10.00 -4.79 9.97
CA ALA A 44 -8.69 -4.99 10.58
C ALA A 44 -7.67 -5.47 9.54
N HIS A 45 -6.50 -4.83 9.52
CA HIS A 45 -5.43 -5.08 8.55
C HIS A 45 -5.84 -4.85 7.08
N GLU A 46 -6.92 -4.09 6.85
CA GLU A 46 -7.32 -3.65 5.53
C GLU A 46 -6.82 -2.22 5.26
N TYR A 47 -6.44 -1.99 4.01
CA TYR A 47 -5.90 -0.73 3.54
C TYR A 47 -6.53 -0.39 2.20
N TRP A 48 -6.84 0.89 2.01
CA TRP A 48 -7.21 1.43 0.71
C TRP A 48 -6.00 2.13 0.11
N ILE A 49 -5.63 1.78 -1.11
CA ILE A 49 -4.56 2.43 -1.86
C ILE A 49 -5.19 2.93 -3.16
N ARG A 50 -5.19 4.25 -3.34
CA ARG A 50 -5.70 4.85 -4.57
C ARG A 50 -4.85 4.47 -5.75
N ALA A 51 -5.49 4.08 -6.85
CA ALA A 51 -4.79 3.73 -8.09
C ALA A 51 -3.95 4.91 -8.62
N GLU A 52 -4.46 6.14 -8.50
CA GLU A 52 -3.73 7.35 -8.91
C GLU A 52 -2.46 7.57 -8.09
N ASP A 53 -2.53 7.41 -6.77
CA ASP A 53 -1.38 7.58 -5.88
C ASP A 53 -0.36 6.45 -6.09
N ALA A 54 -0.83 5.21 -6.26
CA ALA A 54 0.04 4.08 -6.55
C ALA A 54 0.78 4.23 -7.88
N ALA A 55 0.07 4.65 -8.95
CA ALA A 55 0.67 4.89 -10.25
C ALA A 55 1.70 6.02 -10.19
N ARG A 56 1.39 7.12 -9.50
CA ARG A 56 2.31 8.24 -9.32
C ARG A 56 3.58 7.81 -8.57
N VAL A 57 3.45 7.10 -7.45
CA VAL A 57 4.61 6.67 -6.68
C VAL A 57 5.48 5.68 -7.47
N LEU A 58 4.85 4.80 -8.26
CA LEU A 58 5.60 3.88 -9.13
C LEU A 58 6.38 4.62 -10.23
N ASP A 59 5.76 5.64 -10.83
CA ASP A 59 6.40 6.48 -11.87
C ASP A 59 7.52 7.36 -11.29
N ASP A 60 7.26 7.98 -10.14
CA ASP A 60 8.21 8.87 -9.45
C ASP A 60 9.38 8.08 -8.82
N GLY A 61 9.18 6.80 -8.48
CA GLY A 61 10.15 5.96 -7.77
C GLY A 61 10.38 6.36 -6.31
N VAL A 62 9.61 7.31 -5.79
CA VAL A 62 9.78 7.85 -4.43
C VAL A 62 8.44 8.05 -3.71
N ILE A 63 8.47 7.91 -2.39
CA ILE A 63 7.37 8.29 -1.50
C ILE A 63 7.77 9.59 -0.79
N THR A 64 6.87 10.57 -0.80
CA THR A 64 7.03 11.78 -0.01
C THR A 64 6.46 11.59 1.38
N ILE A 65 7.31 11.67 2.41
CA ILE A 65 6.89 11.67 3.81
C ILE A 65 6.94 13.10 4.34
N VAL A 66 5.87 13.51 5.03
CA VAL A 66 5.83 14.77 5.78
C VAL A 66 6.17 14.49 7.24
N SER A 67 7.18 15.15 7.77
CA SER A 67 7.52 15.03 9.18
C SER A 67 6.41 15.63 10.05
N PRO A 68 5.96 14.93 11.11
CA PRO A 68 4.96 15.49 12.03
C PRO A 68 5.50 16.67 12.86
N LEU A 69 6.83 16.86 12.95
CA LEU A 69 7.46 17.93 13.73
C LEU A 69 7.77 19.19 12.90
N ASP A 70 7.80 19.06 11.58
CA ASP A 70 8.01 20.20 10.67
C ASP A 70 7.25 19.95 9.37
N SER A 71 6.05 20.53 9.27
CA SER A 71 5.18 20.39 8.10
C SER A 71 5.76 21.04 6.84
N ALA A 72 6.84 21.82 6.94
CA ALA A 72 7.55 22.40 5.80
C ALA A 72 8.60 21.45 5.21
N SER A 73 9.14 20.52 6.01
CA SER A 73 10.15 19.57 5.56
C SER A 73 9.50 18.31 4.99
N ARG A 74 9.53 18.21 3.65
CA ARG A 74 9.19 17.00 2.89
C ARG A 74 10.46 16.22 2.63
N THR A 75 10.44 14.93 2.94
CA THR A 75 11.53 14.02 2.60
C THR A 75 11.03 13.02 1.58
N GLU A 76 11.73 12.91 0.47
CA GLU A 76 11.52 11.88 -0.53
C GLU A 76 12.36 10.67 -0.18
N LEU A 77 11.73 9.50 -0.15
CA LEU A 77 12.38 8.22 0.09
C LEU A 77 12.19 7.34 -1.14
N GLU A 78 13.28 6.80 -1.66
CA GLU A 78 13.25 5.83 -2.75
C GLU A 78 12.47 4.58 -2.34
N ILE A 79 11.61 4.10 -3.23
CA ILE A 79 10.88 2.86 -3.01
C ILE A 79 11.83 1.67 -3.16
N THR A 80 11.64 0.66 -2.32
CA THR A 80 12.37 -0.61 -2.43
C THR A 80 11.81 -1.47 -3.56
N GLU A 81 12.60 -2.41 -4.09
CA GLU A 81 12.15 -3.38 -5.10
C GLU A 81 10.89 -4.16 -4.68
N ASP A 82 10.76 -4.46 -3.39
CA ASP A 82 9.55 -5.10 -2.85
C ASP A 82 8.32 -4.18 -2.98
N GLN A 83 8.49 -2.90 -2.67
CA GLN A 83 7.41 -1.91 -2.77
C GLN A 83 7.04 -1.64 -4.24
N GLU A 84 8.02 -1.56 -5.13
CA GLU A 84 7.81 -1.47 -6.58
C GLU A 84 6.94 -2.64 -7.07
N ARG A 85 7.33 -3.88 -6.74
CA ARG A 85 6.56 -5.09 -7.07
C ARG A 85 5.12 -5.05 -6.55
N PHE A 86 4.91 -4.50 -5.35
CA PHE A 86 3.58 -4.33 -4.79
C PHE A 86 2.74 -3.31 -5.58
N LEU A 87 3.32 -2.16 -5.93
CA LEU A 87 2.64 -1.12 -6.71
C LEU A 87 2.30 -1.62 -8.13
N GLU A 88 3.24 -2.33 -8.78
CA GLU A 88 2.98 -3.00 -10.05
C GLU A 88 1.82 -3.99 -9.95
N TRP A 89 1.76 -4.78 -8.87
CA TRP A 89 0.67 -5.72 -8.64
C TRP A 89 -0.68 -5.01 -8.50
N LEU A 90 -0.75 -3.90 -7.74
CA LEU A 90 -1.98 -3.10 -7.61
C LEU A 90 -2.47 -2.61 -8.98
N ILE A 91 -1.56 -2.01 -9.75
CA ILE A 91 -1.88 -1.38 -11.04
C ILE A 91 -2.28 -2.46 -12.07
N ARG A 92 -1.48 -3.52 -12.18
CA ARG A 92 -1.72 -4.63 -13.12
C ARG A 92 -3.08 -5.29 -12.89
N HIS A 93 -3.49 -5.43 -11.63
CA HIS A 93 -4.73 -6.11 -11.27
C HIS A 93 -5.90 -5.18 -10.99
N ALA A 94 -5.70 -3.86 -11.10
CA ALA A 94 -6.68 -2.83 -10.76
C ALA A 94 -7.25 -3.02 -9.34
N VAL A 95 -6.35 -3.27 -8.38
CA VAL A 95 -6.69 -3.47 -6.96
C VAL A 95 -6.45 -2.17 -6.20
N GLN A 96 -7.39 -1.81 -5.34
CA GLN A 96 -7.27 -0.66 -4.42
C GLN A 96 -7.49 -1.06 -2.97
N HIS A 97 -8.37 -2.04 -2.73
CA HIS A 97 -8.66 -2.56 -1.40
C HIS A 97 -7.86 -3.83 -1.13
N VAL A 98 -6.92 -3.75 -0.19
CA VAL A 98 -6.08 -4.89 0.18
C VAL A 98 -6.20 -5.24 1.65
N ARG A 99 -5.93 -6.49 1.99
CA ARG A 99 -5.73 -6.94 3.36
C ARG A 99 -4.37 -7.61 3.48
N ILE A 100 -3.67 -7.38 4.59
CA ILE A 100 -2.44 -8.10 4.91
C ILE A 100 -2.77 -9.30 5.77
N ARG A 101 -2.28 -10.48 5.36
CA ARG A 101 -2.36 -11.72 6.13
C ARG A 101 -0.96 -12.18 6.52
N GLU A 102 -0.81 -12.63 7.74
CA GLU A 102 0.40 -13.32 8.17
C GLU A 102 0.36 -14.76 7.64
N ALA A 103 1.46 -15.24 7.07
CA ALA A 103 1.65 -16.67 6.87
C ALA A 103 1.76 -17.27 8.28
N GLY A 104 0.68 -17.89 8.76
CA GLY A 104 0.63 -18.52 10.07
C GLY A 104 1.81 -19.49 10.25
N GLY A 105 2.48 -19.37 11.39
CA GLY A 105 3.35 -20.43 11.92
C GLY A 105 2.53 -21.55 12.53
#